data_AF-A0A0K8S4N4-F1
#
_entry.id   AF-A0A0K8S4N4-F1
#
_cell.length_a   1.000
_cell.length_b   1.000
_cell.length_c   1.000
_cell.angle_alpha   90.00
_cell.angle_beta   90.00
_cell.angle_gamma   90.00
#
_symmetry.space_group_name_H-M   'P 1'
#
loop_
_entity.id
_entity.type
_entity.pdbx_description
1 polymer ?
#
loop_
_entity_poly.entity_id
_entity_poly.type
_entity_poly.pdbx_seq_one_letter_code
_entity_poly.pdbx_strand_id
1 'polypeptide(L)'
;LRPFFVDSSYTTGPEGSVQMKASINKTEKVEIYLRYIDTTLVVRRVGEYLGFSCRLPWDIAKIREENALELCQTGCPGTELLDIASSRGHRLSWETALNKCKQNMDLETEVRNNLTDQYLDWCVFDVMTTGKNEFVSTAHLAQ
;
A
#
# COMPACT_ATOMS: atom_id res chain seq x y z
N LEU A 1 6.66 11.67 -6.42
CA LEU A 1 7.73 10.79 -5.91
C LEU A 1 8.97 10.93 -6.79
N ARG A 2 10.16 10.95 -6.18
CA ARG A 2 11.44 11.06 -6.89
C ARG A 2 12.08 9.66 -6.99
N PRO A 3 12.44 9.16 -8.17
CA PRO A 3 12.91 7.78 -8.37
C PRO A 3 14.43 7.67 -8.17
N PHE A 4 14.94 8.17 -7.06
CA PHE A 4 16.35 8.08 -6.70
C PHE A 4 16.52 8.03 -5.18
N PHE A 5 17.60 7.38 -4.73
CA PHE A 5 18.04 7.35 -3.35
C PHE A 5 18.50 8.75 -2.90
N VAL A 6 18.71 8.94 -1.59
CA VAL A 6 19.12 10.23 -1.01
C VAL A 6 20.45 10.73 -1.60
N ASP A 7 21.33 9.82 -2.00
CA ASP A 7 22.61 10.11 -2.68
C ASP A 7 22.45 10.41 -4.19
N SER A 8 21.21 10.54 -4.68
CA SER A 8 20.84 10.74 -6.09
C SER A 8 21.13 9.55 -7.02
N SER A 9 21.56 8.41 -6.48
CA SER A 9 21.68 7.17 -7.25
C SER A 9 20.29 6.57 -7.52
N TYR A 10 20.15 5.81 -8.60
CA TYR A 10 18.94 5.01 -8.89
C TYR A 10 19.22 3.51 -8.83
N THR A 11 20.47 3.13 -8.56
CA THR A 11 20.93 1.75 -8.47
C THR A 11 22.10 1.65 -7.51
N THR A 12 22.20 0.54 -6.77
CA THR A 12 23.34 0.25 -5.88
C THR A 12 23.58 -1.26 -5.78
N GLY A 13 24.71 -1.65 -5.19
CA GLY A 13 25.15 -3.04 -5.04
C GLY A 13 25.79 -3.65 -6.29
N PRO A 14 26.39 -4.85 -6.17
CA PRO A 14 26.99 -5.57 -7.29
C PRO A 14 25.98 -5.77 -8.42
N GLU A 15 26.38 -5.49 -9.66
CA GLU A 15 25.56 -5.62 -10.87
C GLU A 15 24.20 -4.87 -10.80
N GLY A 16 24.10 -3.86 -9.94
CA GLY A 16 22.83 -3.16 -9.70
C GLY A 16 21.77 -4.07 -9.10
N SER A 17 22.14 -4.86 -8.08
CA SER A 17 21.23 -5.74 -7.35
C SER A 17 20.07 -5.00 -6.67
N VAL A 18 20.23 -3.69 -6.44
CA VAL A 18 19.16 -2.80 -5.98
C VAL A 18 18.89 -1.75 -7.05
N GLN A 19 17.64 -1.63 -7.51
CA GLN A 19 17.26 -0.69 -8.57
C GLN A 19 15.95 0.02 -8.24
N MET A 20 15.91 1.32 -8.48
CA MET A 20 14.66 2.09 -8.52
C MET A 20 14.18 2.28 -9.95
N LYS A 21 12.90 2.04 -10.18
CA LYS A 21 12.21 2.37 -11.42
C LYS A 21 11.06 3.32 -11.12
N ALA A 22 10.89 4.31 -11.99
CA ALA A 22 9.72 5.18 -11.98
C ALA A 22 8.65 4.62 -12.92
N SER A 23 7.38 4.82 -12.58
CA SER A 23 6.31 4.62 -13.55
C SER A 23 6.44 5.57 -14.74
N ILE A 24 6.01 5.11 -15.91
CA ILE A 24 5.98 5.85 -17.18
C ILE A 24 5.17 7.15 -17.02
N ASN A 25 4.10 7.10 -16.21
CA ASN A 25 3.37 8.28 -15.78
C ASN A 25 4.13 8.93 -14.61
N LYS A 26 5.12 9.76 -14.98
CA LYS A 26 6.05 10.44 -14.07
C LYS A 26 5.31 11.10 -12.91
N THR A 27 5.42 10.49 -11.71
CA THR A 27 5.43 11.10 -10.35
C THR A 27 4.60 10.35 -9.31
N GLU A 28 3.75 9.40 -9.68
CA GLU A 28 2.80 8.77 -8.74
C GLU A 28 3.25 7.42 -8.19
N LYS A 29 4.16 6.70 -8.86
CA LYS A 29 4.62 5.38 -8.43
C LYS A 29 6.12 5.21 -8.61
N VAL A 30 6.78 4.67 -7.59
CA VAL A 30 8.18 4.24 -7.61
C VAL A 30 8.24 2.79 -7.14
N GLU A 31 8.96 1.98 -7.90
CA GLU A 31 9.21 0.57 -7.61
C GLU A 31 10.69 0.38 -7.28
N ILE A 32 10.98 -0.29 -6.18
CA ILE A 32 12.33 -0.57 -5.71
C ILE A 32 12.51 -2.09 -5.73
N TYR A 33 13.43 -2.56 -6.54
CA TYR A 33 13.74 -3.97 -6.72
C TYR A 33 15.01 -4.31 -5.96
N LEU A 34 14.92 -5.18 -4.95
CA LEU A 34 16.04 -5.74 -4.22
C LEU A 34 16.22 -7.18 -4.71
N ARG A 35 16.89 -7.33 -5.86
CA ARG A 35 17.00 -8.61 -6.58
C ARG A 35 17.69 -9.70 -5.77
N TYR A 36 18.66 -9.32 -4.94
CA TYR A 36 19.46 -10.24 -4.14
C TYR A 36 18.67 -10.99 -3.05
N ILE A 37 17.45 -10.52 -2.72
CA ILE A 37 16.53 -11.15 -1.75
C ILE A 37 15.10 -11.32 -2.31
N ASP A 38 14.92 -11.26 -3.64
CA ASP A 38 13.60 -11.32 -4.31
C ASP A 38 12.53 -10.40 -3.66
N THR A 39 12.93 -9.19 -3.29
CA THR A 39 12.04 -8.22 -2.65
C THR A 39 11.68 -7.09 -3.61
N THR A 40 10.41 -6.72 -3.63
CA THR A 40 9.88 -5.57 -4.38
C THR A 40 9.13 -4.66 -3.43
N LEU A 41 9.56 -3.39 -3.35
CA LEU A 41 8.86 -2.34 -2.62
C LEU A 41 8.18 -1.43 -3.63
N VAL A 42 6.95 -1.03 -3.33
CA VAL A 42 6.22 -0.08 -4.18
C VAL A 42 5.67 1.04 -3.33
N VAL A 43 6.06 2.26 -3.68
CA VAL A 43 5.55 3.50 -3.09
C VAL A 43 4.67 4.18 -4.12
N ARG A 44 3.43 4.50 -3.74
CA ARG A 44 2.46 5.22 -4.56
C ARG A 44 2.02 6.49 -3.86
N ARG A 45 1.80 7.57 -4.60
CA ARG A 45 1.13 8.78 -4.11
C ARG A 45 -0.37 8.64 -4.39
N VAL A 46 -1.19 8.84 -3.37
CA VAL A 46 -2.65 8.76 -3.43
C VAL A 46 -3.21 10.06 -2.87
N GLY A 47 -3.48 11.03 -3.77
CA GLY A 47 -3.78 12.41 -3.39
C GLY A 47 -2.68 13.03 -2.51
N GLU A 48 -3.01 13.21 -1.23
CA GLU A 48 -2.12 13.77 -0.20
C GLU A 48 -1.38 12.70 0.61
N TYR A 49 -1.72 11.43 0.43
CA TYR A 49 -1.19 10.29 1.18
C TYR A 49 -0.15 9.51 0.36
N LEU A 50 0.56 8.62 1.05
CA LEU A 50 1.44 7.64 0.45
C LEU A 50 0.91 6.24 0.73
N GLY A 51 0.72 5.45 -0.33
CA GLY A 51 0.49 4.01 -0.25
C GLY A 51 1.83 3.27 -0.32
N PHE A 52 2.00 2.27 0.54
CA PHE A 52 3.18 1.41 0.55
C PHE A 52 2.76 -0.06 0.45
N SER A 53 3.49 -0.82 -0.35
CA SER A 53 3.33 -2.27 -0.44
C SER A 53 4.69 -2.95 -0.60
N CYS A 54 4.84 -4.13 -0.03
CA CYS A 54 6.07 -4.91 -0.04
C CYS A 54 5.74 -6.36 -0.40
N ARG A 55 6.48 -6.91 -1.36
CA ARG A 55 6.51 -8.34 -1.67
C ARG A 55 7.91 -8.84 -1.36
N LEU A 56 8.03 -9.83 -0.47
CA LEU A 56 9.30 -10.41 -0.04
C LEU A 56 9.12 -11.91 0.26
N PRO A 57 10.19 -12.73 0.18
CA PRO A 57 10.12 -14.13 0.56
C PRO A 57 9.82 -14.31 2.04
N TRP A 58 9.05 -15.35 2.39
CA TRP A 58 8.67 -15.64 3.78
C TRP A 58 9.88 -15.82 4.71
N ASP A 59 10.94 -16.47 4.22
CA ASP A 59 12.15 -16.70 5.02
C ASP A 59 12.88 -15.41 5.38
N ILE A 60 12.68 -14.34 4.62
CA ILE A 60 13.17 -12.99 4.95
C ILE A 60 12.17 -12.28 5.87
N ALA A 61 10.87 -12.38 5.58
CA ALA A 61 9.81 -11.74 6.36
C ALA A 61 9.74 -12.21 7.82
N LYS A 62 10.12 -13.45 8.10
CA LYS A 62 10.10 -14.05 9.45
C LYS A 62 11.32 -13.70 10.31
N ILE A 63 12.36 -13.11 9.72
CA ILE A 63 13.54 -12.68 10.48
C ILE A 63 13.09 -11.52 11.35
N ARG A 64 13.23 -11.67 12.67
CA ARG A 64 12.76 -10.70 13.66
C ARG A 64 13.89 -10.33 14.59
N GLU A 65 13.98 -9.05 14.90
CA GLU A 65 14.81 -8.57 16.01
C GLU A 65 14.04 -8.68 17.34
N GLU A 66 14.69 -9.17 18.40
CA GLU A 66 14.05 -9.25 19.72
C GLU A 66 13.70 -7.84 20.23
N ASN A 67 12.44 -7.63 20.60
CA ASN A 67 11.89 -6.36 21.10
C ASN A 67 11.72 -5.24 20.06
N ALA A 68 11.83 -5.53 18.76
CA ALA A 68 11.49 -4.56 17.72
C ALA A 68 9.98 -4.45 17.48
N LEU A 69 9.48 -3.23 17.25
CA LEU A 69 8.11 -2.97 16.79
C LEU A 69 8.06 -3.04 15.26
N GLU A 70 7.61 -4.17 14.73
CA GLU A 70 7.54 -4.43 13.28
C GLU A 70 6.09 -4.58 12.82
N LEU A 71 5.43 -3.47 12.44
CA LEU A 71 4.00 -3.45 12.10
C LEU A 71 3.60 -4.41 10.98
N CYS A 72 4.48 -4.63 9.99
CA CYS A 72 4.22 -5.57 8.89
C CYS A 72 4.21 -7.04 9.34
N GLN A 73 4.77 -7.34 10.52
CA GLN A 73 4.86 -8.70 11.06
C GLN A 73 3.86 -8.92 12.20
N THR A 74 3.72 -7.94 13.11
CA THR A 74 2.91 -8.08 14.33
C THR A 74 1.60 -7.30 14.30
N GLY A 75 1.39 -6.44 13.30
CA GLY A 75 0.28 -5.49 13.28
C GLY A 75 0.45 -4.33 14.25
N CYS A 76 -0.58 -3.50 14.34
CA CYS A 76 -0.60 -2.34 15.22
C CYS A 76 -0.79 -2.73 16.70
N PRO A 77 -0.17 -2.01 17.66
CA PRO A 77 -0.47 -2.16 19.07
C PRO A 77 -1.96 -1.97 19.36
N GLY A 78 -2.50 -2.68 20.36
CA GLY A 78 -3.94 -2.67 20.64
C GLY A 78 -4.54 -1.29 20.93
N THR A 79 -3.74 -0.36 21.49
CA THR A 79 -4.16 1.02 21.74
C THR A 79 -4.27 1.89 20.48
N GLU A 80 -3.62 1.47 19.40
CA GLU A 80 -3.62 2.14 18.09
C GLU A 80 -4.63 1.50 17.12
N LEU A 81 -5.25 0.37 17.49
CA LEU A 81 -6.29 -0.26 16.69
C LEU A 81 -7.57 0.57 16.73
N LEU A 82 -8.10 0.85 15.54
CA LEU A 82 -9.41 1.49 15.41
C LEU A 82 -10.51 0.49 15.74
N ASP A 83 -11.41 0.90 16.63
CA ASP A 83 -12.63 0.15 16.89
C ASP A 83 -13.65 0.44 15.78
N ILE A 84 -13.84 -0.56 14.91
CA ILE A 84 -14.75 -0.51 13.77
C ILE A 84 -16.19 -0.15 14.21
N ALA A 85 -16.60 -0.54 15.43
CA ALA A 85 -17.96 -0.37 15.93
C ALA A 85 -18.21 1.02 16.58
N SER A 86 -17.25 1.57 17.33
CA SER A 86 -17.48 2.82 18.10
C SER A 86 -17.31 4.12 17.32
N SER A 87 -17.11 4.06 16.00
CA SER A 87 -17.02 5.23 15.10
C SER A 87 -15.90 6.22 15.41
N ARG A 88 -15.01 5.93 16.37
CA ARG A 88 -13.94 6.84 16.77
C ARG A 88 -12.90 6.94 15.64
N GLY A 89 -12.98 8.03 14.87
CA GLY A 89 -12.03 8.34 13.80
C GLY A 89 -12.48 7.93 12.39
N HIS A 90 -13.65 7.30 12.22
CA HIS A 90 -14.20 7.04 10.87
C HIS A 90 -14.91 8.28 10.33
N ARG A 91 -14.79 8.50 9.03
CA ARG A 91 -15.57 9.52 8.31
C ARG A 91 -16.81 8.95 7.65
N LEU A 92 -16.81 7.65 7.34
CA LEU A 92 -17.94 6.93 6.75
C LEU A 92 -18.27 5.68 7.57
N SER A 93 -19.48 5.15 7.43
CA SER A 93 -19.80 3.82 7.97
C SER A 93 -19.08 2.72 7.19
N TRP A 94 -18.84 1.58 7.83
CA TRP A 94 -18.28 0.40 7.18
C TRP A 94 -19.09 -0.01 5.95
N GLU A 95 -20.43 -0.01 6.06
CA GLU A 95 -21.33 -0.35 4.95
C GLU A 95 -21.20 0.61 3.76
N THR A 96 -21.07 1.91 4.04
CA THR A 96 -20.87 2.93 3.00
C THR A 96 -19.52 2.75 2.30
N ALA A 97 -18.46 2.51 3.07
CA ALA A 97 -17.12 2.26 2.55
C ALA A 97 -17.06 0.97 1.72
N LEU A 98 -17.67 -0.12 2.20
CA LEU A 98 -17.78 -1.39 1.49
C LEU A 98 -18.50 -1.24 0.15
N ASN A 99 -19.62 -0.53 0.13
CA ASN A 99 -20.36 -0.29 -1.10
C ASN A 99 -19.52 0.49 -2.10
N LYS A 100 -18.79 1.54 -1.66
CA LYS A 100 -17.85 2.27 -2.51
C LYS A 100 -16.73 1.38 -3.05
N CYS A 101 -16.13 0.56 -2.19
CA CYS A 101 -15.06 -0.36 -2.56
C CYS A 101 -15.49 -1.51 -3.45
N LYS A 102 -16.79 -1.82 -3.55
CA LYS A 102 -17.35 -2.81 -4.48
C LYS A 102 -17.91 -2.19 -5.75
N GLN A 103 -18.21 -0.89 -5.75
CA GLN A 103 -18.75 -0.18 -6.90
C GLN A 103 -17.62 0.29 -7.83
N ASN A 104 -17.90 0.39 -9.13
CA ASN A 104 -16.96 0.89 -10.14
C ASN A 104 -16.89 2.44 -10.18
N MET A 105 -17.32 3.15 -9.13
CA MET A 105 -17.73 4.57 -9.24
C MET A 105 -16.62 5.51 -9.74
N ASP A 106 -15.34 5.16 -9.60
CA ASP A 106 -14.20 5.97 -10.05
C ASP A 106 -13.12 5.14 -10.79
N LEU A 107 -13.50 3.98 -11.30
CA LEU A 107 -12.63 3.19 -12.16
C LEU A 107 -12.88 3.57 -13.61
N GLU A 108 -11.81 3.75 -14.40
CA GLU A 108 -11.94 3.87 -15.85
C GLU A 108 -12.84 2.74 -16.36
N THR A 109 -13.72 3.06 -17.32
CA THR A 109 -14.87 2.26 -17.78
C THR A 109 -14.58 0.80 -18.18
N GLU A 110 -13.31 0.40 -18.24
CA GLU A 110 -12.85 -0.95 -18.59
C GLU A 110 -12.42 -1.79 -17.37
N VAL A 111 -12.23 -1.20 -16.19
CA VAL A 111 -11.81 -1.94 -14.98
C VAL A 111 -13.04 -2.38 -14.20
N ARG A 112 -13.40 -3.66 -14.32
CA ARG A 112 -14.38 -4.28 -13.42
C ARG A 112 -13.80 -4.37 -12.02
N ASN A 113 -14.49 -3.76 -11.06
CA ASN A 113 -14.13 -3.87 -9.66
C ASN A 113 -14.30 -5.32 -9.18
N ASN A 114 -13.17 -6.02 -9.02
CA ASN A 114 -13.09 -7.35 -8.44
C ASN A 114 -12.14 -7.36 -7.23
N LEU A 115 -12.21 -6.31 -6.40
CA LEU A 115 -11.47 -6.29 -5.14
C LEU A 115 -11.96 -7.43 -4.27
N THR A 116 -11.01 -8.28 -3.88
CA THR A 116 -11.26 -9.45 -3.03
C THR A 116 -10.18 -9.54 -1.97
N ASP A 117 -10.44 -10.38 -0.96
CA ASP A 117 -9.50 -10.68 0.12
C ASP A 117 -8.93 -9.41 0.81
N GLN A 118 -7.63 -9.42 1.12
CA GLN A 118 -6.93 -8.34 1.80
C GLN A 118 -7.05 -6.98 1.10
N TYR A 119 -7.19 -6.95 -0.23
CA TYR A 119 -7.28 -5.70 -0.98
C TYR A 119 -8.64 -5.01 -0.78
N LEU A 120 -9.71 -5.80 -0.62
CA LEU A 120 -11.01 -5.27 -0.25
C LEU A 120 -10.98 -4.71 1.17
N ASP A 121 -10.38 -5.44 2.12
CA ASP A 121 -10.27 -4.98 3.51
C ASP A 121 -9.49 -3.67 3.62
N TRP A 122 -8.38 -3.54 2.89
CA TRP A 122 -7.59 -2.30 2.82
C TRP A 122 -8.39 -1.14 2.22
N CYS A 123 -9.07 -1.38 1.09
CA CYS A 123 -9.93 -0.36 0.49
C CYS A 123 -10.98 0.13 1.49
N VAL A 124 -11.68 -0.80 2.16
CA VAL A 124 -12.74 -0.45 3.11
C VAL A 124 -12.17 0.37 4.25
N PHE A 125 -11.04 -0.05 4.81
CA PHE A 125 -10.38 0.68 5.88
C PHE A 125 -9.99 2.11 5.47
N ASP A 126 -9.30 2.27 4.34
CA ASP A 126 -8.83 3.57 3.87
C ASP A 126 -10.01 4.49 3.51
N VAL A 127 -11.03 3.99 2.83
CA VAL A 127 -12.23 4.77 2.49
C VAL A 127 -13.03 5.12 3.74
N MET A 128 -13.15 4.21 4.70
CA MET A 128 -13.88 4.43 5.96
C MET A 128 -13.22 5.51 6.82
N THR A 129 -11.89 5.49 6.91
CA THR A 129 -11.11 6.43 7.73
C THR A 129 -10.89 7.79 7.06
N THR A 130 -10.71 7.83 5.74
CA THR A 130 -10.40 9.08 5.00
C THR A 130 -11.62 9.71 4.33
N GLY A 131 -12.65 8.92 4.04
CA GLY A 131 -13.82 9.33 3.25
C GLY A 131 -13.53 9.59 1.76
N LYS A 132 -12.30 9.33 1.28
CA LYS A 132 -11.85 9.65 -0.08
C LYS A 132 -11.95 8.43 -1.00
N ASN A 133 -12.47 8.62 -2.21
CA ASN A 133 -12.58 7.54 -3.20
C ASN A 133 -11.26 7.19 -3.91
N GLU A 134 -10.24 8.04 -3.82
CA GLU A 134 -8.90 7.81 -4.39
C GLU A 134 -8.27 6.49 -3.91
N PHE A 135 -8.69 6.01 -2.76
CA PHE A 135 -8.25 4.73 -2.20
C PHE A 135 -8.92 3.51 -2.85
N VAL A 136 -10.08 3.67 -3.48
CA VAL A 136 -10.73 2.61 -4.26
C VAL A 136 -9.86 2.26 -5.46
N SER A 137 -9.51 3.26 -6.28
CA SER A 137 -8.64 3.04 -7.44
C SER A 137 -7.25 2.54 -7.05
N THR A 138 -6.71 3.04 -5.93
CA THR A 138 -5.41 2.58 -5.41
C THR A 138 -5.42 1.10 -5.05
N ALA A 139 -6.45 0.64 -4.32
CA ALA A 139 -6.57 -0.76 -3.97
C ALA A 139 -6.64 -1.65 -5.22
N HIS A 140 -7.37 -1.23 -6.26
CA HIS A 140 -7.40 -1.90 -7.56
C HIS A 140 -6.03 -2.02 -8.22
N LEU A 141 -5.23 -0.95 -8.20
CA LEU A 141 -3.89 -0.93 -8.77
C LEU A 141 -2.84 -1.71 -7.95
N ALA A 142 -3.23 -2.19 -6.76
CA ALA A 142 -2.37 -2.96 -5.86
C ALA A 142 -2.64 -4.48 -5.92
N GLN A 143 -3.83 -4.88 -6.37
CA GLN A 143 -4.19 -6.29 -6.64
C GLN A 143 -3.35 -6.89 -7.77
#